data_AF-A0A8J3A1C1-F1
#
_entry.id   AF-A0A8J3A1C1-F1
#
_cell.length_a   1.000
_cell.length_b   1.000
_cell.length_c   1.000
_cell.angle_alpha   90.00
_cell.angle_beta   90.00
_cell.angle_gamma   90.00
#
_symmetry.space_group_name_H-M   'P 1'
#
loop_
_entity.id
_entity.type
_entity.pdbx_description
1 polymer ?
#
loop_
_entity_poly.entity_id
_entity_poly.type
_entity_poly.pdbx_seq_one_letter_code
_entity_poly.pdbx_strand_id
1 'polypeptide(L)'
;MDFHFFDYWHAPMGVFTFVILIVLINGIFHWLRVRSQQETLREAIKSGVQIDPAALKAVSSSSSSNDSPGGRIFVGLILIAVACALAFFGFQIGRVEGDTEVFTIFQGIAAFPGLIGVVFLISAPFAKRSSKEQD
;
A
#
# COMPACT_ATOMS: atom_id res chain seq x y z
N MET A 1 -3.75 -35.14 0.10
CA MET A 1 -3.77 -33.86 -0.63
C MET A 1 -2.35 -33.61 -1.06
N ASP A 2 -2.00 -34.03 -2.27
CA ASP A 2 -0.65 -33.88 -2.79
C ASP A 2 -0.49 -32.45 -3.29
N PHE A 3 0.31 -31.67 -2.56
CA PHE A 3 0.54 -30.26 -2.86
C PHE A 3 1.55 -30.13 -4.01
N HIS A 4 1.11 -30.42 -5.25
CA HIS A 4 1.85 -30.14 -6.50
C HIS A 4 2.02 -28.63 -6.78
N PHE A 5 1.76 -27.76 -5.79
CA PHE A 5 1.86 -26.32 -5.89
C PHE A 5 3.32 -25.83 -5.98
N PHE A 6 4.25 -26.56 -5.37
CA PHE A 6 5.67 -26.19 -5.32
C PHE A 6 6.46 -26.57 -6.58
N ASP A 7 5.96 -27.52 -7.40
CA ASP A 7 6.62 -27.91 -8.65
C ASP A 7 6.57 -26.82 -9.72
N TYR A 8 5.68 -25.82 -9.59
CA TYR A 8 5.60 -24.69 -10.52
C TYR A 8 6.25 -23.41 -9.98
N TRP A 9 7.05 -23.50 -8.92
CA TRP A 9 7.71 -22.34 -8.29
C TRP A 9 8.65 -21.60 -9.26
N HIS A 10 9.24 -22.33 -10.20
CA HIS A 10 10.13 -21.80 -11.25
C HIS A 10 9.38 -21.28 -12.48
N ALA A 11 8.07 -21.52 -12.58
CA ALA A 11 7.22 -20.90 -13.59
C ALA A 11 6.84 -19.47 -13.16
N PRO A 12 6.45 -18.57 -14.10
CA PRO A 12 6.02 -17.21 -13.76
C PRO A 12 4.96 -17.15 -12.65
N MET A 13 4.12 -18.19 -12.56
CA MET A 13 3.09 -18.33 -11.53
C MET A 13 3.62 -18.35 -10.10
N GLY A 14 4.82 -18.88 -9.86
CA GLY A 14 5.44 -18.87 -8.52
C GLY A 14 5.74 -17.46 -8.03
N VAL A 15 6.32 -16.62 -8.91
CA VAL A 15 6.64 -15.22 -8.61
C VAL A 15 5.38 -14.40 -8.36
N PHE A 16 4.35 -14.56 -9.19
CA PHE A 16 3.06 -13.88 -9.00
C PHE A 16 2.37 -14.30 -7.70
N THR A 17 2.38 -15.59 -7.37
CA THR A 17 1.80 -16.09 -6.12
C THR A 17 2.52 -15.50 -4.90
N PHE A 18 3.85 -15.41 -4.95
CA PHE A 18 4.63 -14.83 -3.86
C PHE A 18 4.28 -13.36 -3.62
N VAL A 19 4.14 -12.56 -4.68
CA VAL A 19 3.71 -11.16 -4.58
C VAL A 19 2.31 -11.04 -3.96
N ILE A 20 1.35 -11.86 -4.43
CA ILE A 20 0.00 -11.89 -3.87
C ILE A 20 0.03 -12.24 -2.38
N LEU A 21 0.85 -13.22 -1.98
CA LEU A 21 0.97 -13.67 -0.61
C LEU A 21 1.55 -12.57 0.30
N ILE A 22 2.56 -11.81 -0.15
CA ILE A 22 3.10 -10.65 0.59
C ILE A 22 2.03 -9.57 0.80
N VAL A 23 1.25 -9.27 -0.25
CA VAL A 23 0.17 -8.27 -0.18
C VAL A 23 -0.93 -8.72 0.79
N LEU A 24 -1.35 -9.98 0.71
CA LEU A 24 -2.35 -10.55 1.61
C LEU A 24 -1.87 -10.55 3.06
N ILE A 25 -0.62 -10.94 3.32
CA ILE A 25 -0.03 -10.91 4.67
C ILE A 25 -0.07 -9.47 5.21
N ASN A 26 0.40 -8.48 4.46
CA ASN A 26 0.34 -7.09 4.90
C ASN A 26 -1.10 -6.62 5.19
N GLY A 27 -2.06 -6.99 4.33
CA GLY A 27 -3.48 -6.69 4.55
C GLY A 27 -4.04 -7.31 5.83
N ILE A 28 -3.71 -8.58 6.09
CA ILE A 28 -4.14 -9.32 7.29
C ILE A 28 -3.50 -8.71 8.54
N PHE A 29 -2.21 -8.39 8.52
CA PHE A 29 -1.52 -7.75 9.64
C PHE A 29 -2.10 -6.37 9.96
N HIS A 30 -2.41 -5.57 8.93
CA HIS A 30 -3.09 -4.29 9.11
C HIS A 30 -4.47 -4.47 9.76
N TRP A 31 -5.26 -5.43 9.28
CA TRP A 31 -6.58 -5.74 9.83
C TRP A 31 -6.52 -6.19 11.30
N LEU A 32 -5.58 -7.09 11.63
CA LEU A 32 -5.34 -7.54 13.00
C LEU A 32 -4.96 -6.39 13.94
N ARG A 33 -4.12 -5.46 13.47
CA ARG A 33 -3.70 -4.28 14.24
C ARG A 33 -4.86 -3.33 14.55
N VAL A 34 -5.75 -3.10 13.59
CA VAL A 34 -6.93 -2.26 13.81
C VAL A 34 -7.88 -2.92 14.81
N ARG A 35 -8.08 -4.23 14.69
CA ARG A 35 -8.95 -4.98 15.60
C ARG A 35 -8.43 -5.00 17.04
N SER A 36 -7.13 -5.21 17.24
CA SER A 36 -6.55 -5.24 18.59
C SER A 36 -6.61 -3.88 19.29
N GLN A 37 -6.46 -2.78 18.54
CA GLN A 37 -6.66 -1.42 19.06
C GLN A 37 -8.12 -1.21 19.49
N GLN A 38 -9.09 -1.64 18.69
CA GLN A 38 -10.52 -1.51 19.01
C GLN A 38 -10.91 -2.32 20.25
N GLU A 39 -10.38 -3.54 20.41
CA GLU A 39 -10.65 -4.38 21.59
C GLU A 39 -10.08 -3.73 22.86
N THR A 40 -8.88 -3.16 22.80
CA THR A 40 -8.25 -2.46 23.93
C THR A 40 -9.03 -1.20 24.32
N LEU A 41 -9.48 -0.41 23.34
CA LEU A 41 -10.35 0.75 23.54
C LEU A 41 -11.67 0.35 24.22
N ARG A 42 -12.27 -0.76 23.79
CA ARG A 42 -13.53 -1.26 24.35
C ARG A 42 -13.38 -1.72 25.79
N GLU A 43 -12.26 -2.35 26.13
CA GLU A 43 -11.93 -2.77 27.49
C GLU A 43 -11.69 -1.55 28.41
N ALA A 44 -10.97 -0.54 27.90
CA ALA A 44 -10.70 0.71 28.63
C ALA A 44 -11.97 1.54 28.91
N ILE A 45 -12.94 1.53 27.99
CA ILE A 45 -14.25 2.18 28.20
C ILE A 45 -15.08 1.39 29.22
N LYS A 46 -15.03 0.05 29.19
CA LYS A 46 -15.76 -0.81 30.14
C LYS A 46 -15.21 -0.75 31.57
N SER A 47 -13.92 -0.54 31.75
CA SER A 47 -13.27 -0.46 33.07
C SER A 47 -13.52 0.86 33.80
N GLY A 48 -14.32 1.77 33.23
CA GLY A 48 -14.75 3.01 33.88
C GLY A 48 -13.63 4.05 34.05
N VAL A 49 -12.48 3.83 33.41
CA VAL A 49 -11.41 4.83 33.33
C VAL A 49 -11.97 6.01 32.54
N GLN A 50 -12.03 7.20 33.16
CA GLN A 50 -12.29 8.44 32.43
C GLN A 50 -11.11 8.63 31.47
N ILE A 51 -11.28 8.18 30.24
CA ILE A 51 -10.27 8.39 29.21
C ILE A 51 -10.23 9.88 28.96
N ASP A 52 -9.11 10.50 29.32
CA ASP A 52 -8.82 11.89 29.00
C ASP A 52 -9.08 12.09 27.48
N PRO A 53 -9.98 13.00 27.08
CA PRO A 53 -10.34 13.20 25.67
C PRO A 53 -9.12 13.41 24.76
N ALA A 54 -7.99 13.91 25.29
CA ALA A 54 -6.72 14.00 24.56
C ALA A 54 -6.13 12.62 24.18
N ALA A 55 -6.19 11.63 25.08
CA ALA A 55 -5.72 10.27 24.82
C ALA A 55 -6.64 9.53 23.83
N LEU A 56 -7.95 9.74 23.91
CA LEU A 56 -8.92 9.16 22.99
C LEU A 56 -8.72 9.69 21.55
N LYS A 57 -8.40 10.99 21.41
CA LYS A 57 -8.09 11.63 20.12
C LYS A 57 -6.73 11.17 19.56
N ALA A 58 -5.75 10.86 20.41
CA ALA A 58 -4.46 10.32 19.98
C ALA A 58 -4.58 8.88 19.45
N VAL A 59 -5.45 8.05 20.05
CA VAL A 59 -5.70 6.68 19.58
C VAL A 59 -6.55 6.69 18.30
N SER A 60 -7.55 7.57 18.19
CA SER A 60 -8.33 7.69 16.95
C SER A 60 -7.52 8.26 15.78
N SER A 61 -6.63 9.23 16.03
CA SER A 61 -5.74 9.80 15.00
C SER A 61 -4.58 8.89 14.61
N SER A 62 -4.11 8.01 15.50
CA SER A 62 -3.12 6.96 15.21
C SER A 62 -3.59 6.02 14.09
N SER A 63 -4.88 5.66 14.10
CA SER A 63 -5.52 4.85 13.06
C SER A 63 -5.60 5.59 11.70
N SER A 64 -5.58 6.92 11.73
CA SER A 64 -5.73 7.80 10.56
C SER A 64 -4.39 8.36 10.03
N SER A 65 -3.25 7.92 10.54
CA SER A 65 -1.93 8.40 10.06
C SER A 65 -1.73 8.20 8.55
N ASN A 66 -2.39 7.21 7.95
CA ASN A 66 -2.44 6.97 6.51
C ASN A 66 -3.32 7.96 5.72
N ASP A 67 -4.25 8.66 6.37
CA ASP A 67 -5.13 9.67 5.75
C ASP A 67 -4.52 11.07 5.81
N SER A 68 -3.40 11.24 6.52
CA SER A 68 -2.71 12.53 6.55
C SER A 68 -2.36 12.96 5.11
N PRO A 69 -2.62 14.22 4.72
CA PRO A 69 -2.29 14.70 3.37
C PRO A 69 -0.82 14.48 3.01
N GLY A 70 0.09 14.54 4.00
CA GLY A 70 1.51 14.25 3.82
C GLY A 70 1.79 12.77 3.55
N GLY A 71 1.13 11.85 4.25
CA GLY A 71 1.24 10.41 4.01
C GLY A 71 0.79 10.02 2.60
N ARG A 72 -0.32 10.59 2.13
CA ARG A 72 -0.86 10.34 0.78
C ARG A 72 0.11 10.81 -0.32
N ILE A 73 0.75 11.97 -0.16
CA ILE A 73 1.78 12.45 -1.10
C ILE A 73 2.98 11.52 -1.12
N PHE A 74 3.47 11.10 0.04
CA PHE A 74 4.64 10.23 0.14
C PHE A 74 4.39 8.86 -0.50
N VAL A 75 3.24 8.26 -0.23
CA VAL A 75 2.80 7.02 -0.89
C VAL A 75 2.70 7.21 -2.41
N GLY A 76 2.14 8.33 -2.86
CA GLY A 76 2.09 8.67 -4.28
C GLY A 76 3.47 8.75 -4.93
N LEU A 77 4.43 9.42 -4.28
CA LEU A 77 5.81 9.54 -4.76
C LEU A 77 6.53 8.18 -4.83
N ILE A 78 6.35 7.32 -3.83
CA ILE A 78 6.91 5.96 -3.85
C ILE A 78 6.38 5.19 -5.05
N LEU A 79 5.07 5.24 -5.30
CA LEU A 79 4.46 4.52 -6.41
C LEU A 79 4.94 5.00 -7.78
N ILE A 80 5.14 6.32 -7.95
CA ILE A 80 5.76 6.88 -9.16
C ILE A 80 7.20 6.39 -9.32
N ALA A 81 7.98 6.36 -8.23
CA ALA A 81 9.36 5.85 -8.27
C ALA A 81 9.41 4.37 -8.67
N VAL A 82 8.50 3.54 -8.14
CA VAL A 82 8.38 2.12 -8.51
C VAL A 82 8.01 1.97 -9.98
N ALA A 83 7.08 2.77 -10.50
CA ALA A 83 6.71 2.75 -11.91
C ALA A 83 7.90 3.10 -12.82
N CYS A 84 8.65 4.16 -12.48
CA CYS A 84 9.85 4.53 -13.22
C CYS A 84 10.91 3.43 -13.17
N ALA A 85 11.12 2.80 -12.02
CA ALA A 85 12.07 1.70 -11.88
C ALA A 85 11.69 0.51 -12.77
N LEU A 86 10.40 0.12 -12.79
CA LEU A 86 9.91 -0.98 -13.62
C LEU A 86 10.04 -0.68 -15.13
N ALA A 87 9.70 0.53 -15.56
CA ALA A 87 9.86 0.95 -16.95
C ALA A 87 11.34 0.97 -17.37
N PHE A 88 12.22 1.50 -16.51
CA PHE A 88 13.66 1.51 -16.75
C PHE A 88 14.25 0.10 -16.78
N PHE A 89 13.78 -0.80 -15.92
CA PHE A 89 14.21 -2.19 -15.89
C PHE A 89 13.82 -2.94 -17.17
N GLY A 90 12.57 -2.81 -17.62
CA GLY A 90 12.12 -3.36 -18.90
C GLY A 90 12.92 -2.83 -20.10
N PHE A 91 13.29 -1.56 -20.06
CA PHE A 91 14.12 -0.94 -21.10
C PHE A 91 15.53 -1.54 -21.15
N GLN A 92 16.14 -1.76 -19.98
CA GLN A 92 17.47 -2.38 -19.91
C GLN A 92 17.45 -3.84 -20.35
N ILE A 93 16.42 -4.62 -19.99
CA ILE A 93 16.31 -6.01 -20.45
C ILE A 93 16.11 -6.06 -21.97
N GLY A 94 15.18 -5.27 -22.51
CA GLY A 94 14.95 -5.23 -23.97
C GLY A 94 16.19 -4.80 -24.76
N ARG A 95 17.05 -3.96 -24.18
CA ARG A 95 18.37 -3.61 -24.76
C ARG A 95 19.34 -4.78 -24.77
N VAL A 96 19.34 -5.62 -23.74
CA VAL A 96 20.26 -6.76 -23.60
C VAL A 96 19.83 -7.94 -24.46
N GLU A 97 18.53 -8.25 -24.47
CA GLU A 97 17.98 -9.40 -25.21
C GLU A 97 17.69 -9.07 -26.69
N GLY A 98 17.68 -7.79 -27.06
CA GLY A 98 17.33 -7.34 -28.41
C GLY A 98 15.85 -7.47 -28.73
N ASP A 99 15.01 -7.71 -27.72
CA ASP A 99 13.58 -7.88 -27.83
C ASP A 99 12.80 -6.69 -27.23
N THR A 100 12.04 -6.01 -28.09
CA THR A 100 11.19 -4.88 -27.68
C THR A 100 9.89 -5.29 -26.99
N GLU A 101 9.49 -6.56 -27.09
CA GLU A 101 8.28 -7.06 -26.42
C GLU A 101 8.43 -6.96 -24.89
N VAL A 102 9.61 -7.25 -24.36
CA VAL A 102 9.90 -7.16 -22.93
C VAL A 102 9.69 -5.75 -22.40
N PHE A 103 10.15 -4.72 -23.13
CA PHE A 103 9.90 -3.33 -22.76
C PHE A 103 8.41 -3.01 -22.70
N THR A 104 7.64 -3.48 -23.69
CA THR A 104 6.19 -3.25 -23.77
C THR A 104 5.44 -3.89 -22.60
N ILE A 105 5.82 -5.12 -22.21
CA ILE A 105 5.25 -5.83 -21.07
C ILE A 105 5.52 -5.07 -19.76
N PHE A 106 6.78 -4.69 -19.53
CA PHE A 106 7.17 -3.95 -18.32
C PHE A 106 6.55 -2.56 -18.25
N GLN A 107 6.38 -1.88 -19.38
CA GLN A 107 5.66 -0.61 -19.44
C GLN A 107 4.19 -0.78 -19.02
N GLY A 108 3.53 -1.87 -19.45
CA GLY A 108 2.18 -2.22 -19.00
C GLY A 108 2.11 -2.45 -17.49
N ILE A 109 3.07 -3.21 -16.93
CA ILE A 109 3.13 -3.48 -15.48
C ILE A 109 3.42 -2.20 -14.69
N ALA A 110 4.31 -1.34 -15.19
CA ALA A 110 4.66 -0.06 -14.57
C ALA A 110 3.48 0.93 -14.55
N ALA A 111 2.55 0.84 -15.51
CA ALA A 111 1.39 1.72 -15.58
C ALA A 111 0.49 1.62 -14.35
N PHE A 112 0.39 0.44 -13.72
CA PHE A 112 -0.43 0.25 -12.51
C PHE A 112 0.05 1.13 -11.34
N PRO A 113 1.26 0.93 -10.78
CA PRO A 113 1.74 1.80 -9.73
C PRO A 113 1.89 3.26 -10.20
N GLY A 114 2.20 3.50 -11.48
CA GLY A 114 2.33 4.85 -12.02
C GLY A 114 1.03 5.64 -11.90
N LEU A 115 -0.08 5.09 -12.41
CA LEU A 115 -1.38 5.74 -12.37
C LEU A 115 -1.91 5.87 -10.94
N ILE A 116 -1.72 4.86 -10.09
CA ILE A 116 -2.11 4.92 -8.67
C ILE A 116 -1.33 6.06 -7.97
N GLY A 117 -0.02 6.17 -8.24
CA GLY A 117 0.82 7.23 -7.70
C GLY A 117 0.37 8.63 -8.13
N VAL A 118 -0.01 8.80 -9.40
CA VAL A 118 -0.57 10.06 -9.92
C VAL A 118 -1.85 10.44 -9.18
N VAL A 119 -2.76 9.50 -8.96
CA VAL A 119 -4.02 9.75 -8.23
C VAL A 119 -3.74 10.20 -6.80
N PHE A 120 -2.78 9.59 -6.10
CA PHE A 120 -2.39 10.01 -4.75
C PHE A 120 -1.79 11.42 -4.73
N LEU A 121 -0.95 11.78 -5.71
CA LEU A 121 -0.39 13.13 -5.82
C LEU A 121 -1.47 14.18 -6.10
N ILE A 122 -2.40 13.91 -7.02
CA ILE A 122 -3.47 14.86 -7.39
C ILE A 122 -4.49 15.02 -6.27
N SER A 123 -4.81 13.94 -5.55
CA SER A 123 -5.81 13.98 -4.48
C SER A 123 -5.31 14.55 -3.15
N ALA A 124 -3.99 14.73 -3.00
CA ALA A 124 -3.38 15.32 -1.82
C ALA A 124 -3.76 16.80 -1.54
N PRO A 125 -3.70 17.72 -2.51
CA PRO A 125 -4.14 19.10 -2.29
C PRO A 125 -5.64 19.22 -1.97
N PHE A 126 -6.48 18.29 -2.45
CA PHE A 126 -7.91 18.26 -2.14
C PHE A 126 -8.19 17.87 -0.68
N ALA A 127 -7.45 16.89 -0.14
CA ALA A 127 -7.57 16.51 1.27
C ALA A 127 -7.10 17.63 2.23
N LYS A 128 -6.11 18.44 1.81
CA LYS A 128 -5.64 19.59 2.60
C LYS A 128 -6.70 20.68 2.76
N ARG A 129 -7.64 20.83 1.81
CA ARG A 129 -8.74 21.82 1.89
C ARG A 129 -9.87 21.37 2.82
N SER A 130 -10.26 20.09 2.78
CA SER A 130 -11.32 19.56 3.66
C SER A 130 -10.96 19.65 5.15
N SER A 131 -9.67 19.61 5.50
CA SER A 131 -9.21 19.76 6.88
C SER A 131 -9.14 21.22 7.36
N LYS A 132 -9.17 22.19 6.44
CA LYS A 132 -9.08 23.64 6.77
C LYS A 132 -10.44 24.32 6.92
N GLU A 133 -11.52 23.65 6.50
CA GLU A 133 -12.89 24.17 6.57
C GLU A 133 -13.64 23.71 7.84
N GLN A 134 -12.97 22.93 8.70
CA GLN A 134 -13.47 22.46 9.99
C GLN A 134 -12.76 23.09 11.21
N ASP A 135 -11.85 24.04 10.98
CA ASP A 135 -11.27 24.94 12.00
C ASP A 135 -11.94 26.32 11.89
#